data_AF-A0A2G5VV64-F1
#
_entry.id   AF-A0A2G5VV64-F1
#
_cell.length_a   1.000
_cell.length_b   1.000
_cell.length_c   1.000
_cell.angle_alpha   90.00
_cell.angle_beta   90.00
_cell.angle_gamma   90.00
#
_symmetry.space_group_name_H-M   'P 1'
#
loop_
_entity.id
_entity.type
_entity.pdbx_description
1 polymer ?
#
loop_
_entity_poly.entity_id
_entity_poly.type
_entity_poly.pdbx_seq_one_letter_code
_entity_poly.pdbx_strand_id
1 'polypeptide(L)'
;MRRFCRLLFLNSLLSISICKAQNPAHLVADEFKEHFNVEEKQLETVEELLLKMKKLAHSRSFAGREFGHDAVEDSKKEVAISTQQGTIDKKVSPFLFEGDIFLSRRQAVDILKALSKDKTKRLRRSFVSDKTATWKTLPIKYRFHESIDFYTISQIIAAIRFWEDSTCITFENVSDAPEGDYIEFFSGQGPKTYRTYSRCYSMIGRNGGRQGISIGESCVKMGVIEHEIGHALGLWHEQSRPDALGYVSIERDFILPSYISDFLQRDDEIDTLGIPYDLGSVMHYGSTAFSVDQKSKTVVTRDSLYQQTIGQREKLSFYDVATINTAYCKEECKSEKTKCEYGGYMRPSKCSECLCPDGLGGEKCEKNEDAKNAECGGILELSDEWKTIESPNYPDPGYEADQKCSWLLKAPKGKRVEIEFIEDFSFLCTSTCVDFVELKISDDLRNTGFRFCCYDKPEISFVSQIDTAIVIFRSQLSADIGFKIQVRSTESEPRTTIAPTIITTTMAPITVDTPNVWADWGEWSMCSRTCGGCGIRSRVRSCRSKKCEGRRQEFGTCNLKACPVDKHCAKLLSNNRLCNGKVCTKNDIAISSCDAPQCCPPFVNVDGMCQSDQESQHDELWLSI
;
A
#
# COMPACT_ATOMS: atom_id res chain seq x y z
N MET A 1 -5.65 -35.72 -15.94
CA MET A 1 -5.26 -35.53 -17.36
C MET A 1 -4.50 -36.70 -18.02
N ARG A 2 -4.26 -37.85 -17.37
CA ARG A 2 -3.61 -39.02 -18.04
C ARG A 2 -4.57 -40.10 -18.59
N ARG A 3 -5.90 -39.94 -18.44
CA ARG A 3 -6.88 -40.95 -18.87
C ARG A 3 -7.73 -40.60 -20.12
N PHE A 4 -7.58 -39.40 -20.69
CA PHE A 4 -8.41 -38.95 -21.81
C PHE A 4 -7.78 -39.15 -23.21
N CYS A 5 -6.51 -39.55 -23.32
CA CYS A 5 -5.81 -39.70 -24.61
C CYS A 5 -5.87 -41.11 -25.24
N ARG A 6 -6.79 -42.00 -24.83
CA ARG A 6 -6.76 -43.41 -25.28
C ARG A 6 -7.98 -43.91 -26.05
N LEU A 7 -8.84 -43.04 -26.57
CA LEU A 7 -10.11 -43.47 -27.18
C LEU A 7 -10.44 -42.92 -28.57
N LEU A 8 -9.48 -42.37 -29.31
CA LEU A 8 -9.69 -41.96 -30.71
C LEU A 8 -8.54 -42.46 -31.59
N PHE A 9 -8.55 -43.75 -31.89
CA PHE A 9 -7.82 -44.33 -33.01
C PHE A 9 -8.82 -45.10 -33.86
N LEU A 10 -9.36 -44.46 -34.90
CA LEU A 10 -9.78 -45.11 -36.16
C LEU A 10 -10.26 -44.03 -37.16
N ASN A 11 -9.52 -43.92 -38.26
CA ASN A 11 -9.86 -43.31 -39.56
C ASN A 11 -10.08 -41.77 -39.64
N SER A 12 -9.01 -41.03 -39.91
CA SER A 12 -8.84 -40.32 -41.19
C SER A 12 -7.47 -39.60 -41.23
N LEU A 13 -6.82 -39.66 -42.38
CA LEU A 13 -5.56 -38.99 -42.68
C LEU A 13 -5.83 -37.50 -42.97
N LEU A 14 -5.74 -36.62 -41.97
CA LEU A 14 -5.53 -35.18 -42.21
C LEU A 14 -4.96 -34.49 -40.95
N SER A 15 -3.68 -34.12 -41.07
CA SER A 15 -2.90 -33.13 -40.30
C SER A 15 -3.04 -33.13 -38.77
N ILE A 16 -2.21 -33.94 -38.11
CA ILE A 16 -1.89 -33.82 -36.69
C ILE A 16 -0.92 -32.64 -36.52
N SER A 17 -1.45 -31.45 -36.23
CA SER A 17 -0.67 -30.40 -35.57
C SER A 17 -0.56 -30.79 -34.10
N ILE A 18 0.60 -31.35 -33.77
CA ILE A 18 0.99 -31.89 -32.47
C ILE A 18 0.78 -30.82 -31.38
N CYS A 19 0.08 -31.18 -30.31
CA CYS A 19 0.11 -30.46 -29.03
C CYS A 19 1.55 -30.35 -28.52
N LYS A 20 2.29 -29.33 -28.97
CA LYS A 20 3.48 -28.85 -28.26
C LYS A 20 2.97 -28.03 -27.09
N ALA A 21 3.20 -28.50 -25.86
CA ALA A 21 3.15 -27.60 -24.71
C ALA A 21 4.21 -26.51 -24.95
N GLN A 22 3.78 -25.27 -25.19
CA GLN A 22 4.68 -24.14 -25.30
C GLN A 22 5.52 -24.03 -24.02
N ASN A 23 6.82 -23.75 -24.18
CA ASN A 23 7.70 -23.46 -23.07
C ASN A 23 7.13 -22.25 -22.30
N PRO A 24 6.99 -22.31 -20.96
CA PRO A 24 6.44 -21.22 -20.16
C PRO A 24 7.10 -19.85 -20.36
N ALA A 25 8.38 -19.81 -20.76
CA ALA A 25 9.10 -18.57 -21.08
C ALA A 25 8.63 -17.93 -22.41
N HIS A 26 8.27 -18.75 -23.41
CA HIS A 26 7.71 -18.26 -24.66
C HIS A 26 6.32 -17.64 -24.46
N LEU A 27 5.51 -18.16 -23.53
CA LEU A 27 4.18 -17.62 -23.25
C LEU A 27 4.20 -16.18 -22.71
N VAL A 28 5.19 -15.82 -21.89
CA VAL A 28 5.32 -14.45 -21.36
C VAL A 28 5.83 -13.50 -22.44
N ALA A 29 6.83 -13.93 -23.22
CA ALA A 29 7.30 -13.13 -24.36
C ALA A 29 6.19 -12.88 -25.39
N ASP A 30 5.32 -13.88 -25.62
CA ASP A 30 4.16 -13.75 -26.50
C ASP A 30 3.13 -12.76 -25.92
N GLU A 31 2.83 -12.81 -24.62
CA GLU A 31 1.96 -11.83 -23.93
C GLU A 31 2.47 -10.39 -24.11
N PHE A 32 3.76 -10.15 -23.88
CA PHE A 32 4.33 -8.82 -24.04
C PHE A 32 4.33 -8.34 -25.49
N LYS A 33 4.58 -9.22 -26.47
CA LYS A 33 4.49 -8.87 -27.90
C LYS A 33 3.06 -8.61 -28.35
N GLU A 34 2.11 -9.33 -27.76
CA GLU A 34 0.70 -9.24 -28.11
C GLU A 34 0.11 -7.92 -27.58
N HIS A 35 0.38 -7.58 -26.33
CA HIS A 35 -0.26 -6.44 -25.67
C HIS A 35 0.59 -5.16 -25.66
N PHE A 36 1.88 -5.26 -25.94
CA PHE A 36 2.76 -4.11 -26.08
C PHE A 36 3.39 -4.14 -27.47
N ASN A 37 3.54 -2.97 -28.09
CA ASN A 37 4.18 -2.82 -29.39
C ASN A 37 5.71 -3.05 -29.33
N VAL A 38 6.14 -4.24 -28.91
CA VAL A 38 7.52 -4.58 -28.55
C VAL A 38 7.92 -5.92 -29.18
N GLU A 39 9.13 -5.99 -29.72
CA GLU A 39 9.71 -7.21 -30.29
C GLU A 39 10.45 -8.06 -29.24
N GLU A 40 10.60 -9.38 -29.47
CA GLU A 40 11.30 -10.29 -28.53
C GLU A 40 12.70 -9.80 -28.15
N LYS A 41 13.48 -9.35 -29.14
CA LYS A 41 14.83 -8.84 -28.95
C LYS A 41 14.86 -7.61 -28.04
N GLN A 42 13.80 -6.79 -28.06
CA GLN A 42 13.68 -5.64 -27.19
C GLN A 42 13.36 -6.07 -25.76
N LEU A 43 12.54 -7.10 -25.56
CA LEU A 43 12.24 -7.70 -24.25
C LEU A 43 13.49 -8.28 -23.61
N GLU A 44 14.25 -9.10 -24.34
CA GLU A 44 15.55 -9.64 -23.87
C GLU A 44 16.50 -8.50 -23.46
N THR A 45 16.54 -7.43 -24.25
CA THR A 45 17.35 -6.25 -23.92
C THR A 45 16.90 -5.57 -22.63
N VAL A 46 15.58 -5.44 -22.39
CA VAL A 46 15.04 -4.83 -21.17
C VAL A 46 15.35 -5.70 -19.95
N GLU A 47 15.12 -7.01 -20.04
CA GLU A 47 15.45 -7.96 -18.97
C GLU A 47 16.95 -7.89 -18.60
N GLU A 48 17.84 -7.89 -19.60
CA GLU A 48 19.28 -7.73 -19.37
C GLU A 48 19.64 -6.41 -18.70
N LEU A 49 18.99 -5.32 -19.08
CA LEU A 49 19.20 -4.00 -18.48
C LEU A 49 18.74 -3.98 -17.02
N LEU A 50 17.55 -4.52 -16.72
CA LEU A 50 17.04 -4.64 -15.36
C LEU A 50 17.96 -5.51 -14.50
N LEU A 51 18.45 -6.63 -15.03
CA LEU A 51 19.42 -7.47 -14.34
C LEU A 51 20.73 -6.73 -14.04
N LYS A 52 21.22 -5.89 -14.98
CA LYS A 52 22.39 -5.03 -14.74
C LYS A 52 22.12 -4.00 -13.64
N MET A 53 20.93 -3.40 -13.61
CA MET A 53 20.54 -2.47 -12.53
C MET A 53 20.54 -3.17 -11.16
N LYS A 54 19.90 -4.35 -11.07
CA LYS A 54 19.85 -5.16 -9.84
C LYS A 54 21.26 -5.48 -9.32
N LYS A 55 22.14 -5.95 -10.21
CA LYS A 55 23.55 -6.23 -9.88
C LYS A 55 24.30 -5.00 -9.38
N LEU A 56 24.14 -3.85 -10.04
CA LEU A 56 24.80 -2.60 -9.66
C LEU A 56 24.29 -2.07 -8.32
N ALA A 57 22.97 -2.06 -8.11
CA ALA A 57 22.33 -1.63 -6.87
C ALA A 57 22.73 -2.51 -5.69
N HIS A 58 22.76 -3.83 -5.88
CA HIS A 58 23.19 -4.79 -4.86
C HIS A 58 24.65 -4.59 -4.46
N SER A 59 25.56 -4.52 -5.46
CA SER A 59 26.99 -4.30 -5.20
C SER A 59 27.23 -3.00 -4.40
N ARG A 60 26.52 -1.92 -4.73
CA ARG A 60 26.61 -0.66 -3.97
C ARG A 60 26.04 -0.75 -2.56
N SER A 61 24.91 -1.43 -2.40
CA SER A 61 24.22 -1.52 -1.11
C SER A 61 24.95 -2.43 -0.12
N PHE A 62 25.70 -3.42 -0.61
CA PHE A 62 26.41 -4.39 0.22
C PHE A 62 27.92 -4.40 0.02
N ALA A 63 28.52 -3.22 -0.18
CA ALA A 63 29.97 -3.02 -0.17
C ALA A 63 30.77 -3.97 -1.08
N GLY A 64 30.30 -4.17 -2.32
CA GLY A 64 30.99 -4.96 -3.34
C GLY A 64 30.73 -6.47 -3.31
N ARG A 65 29.78 -6.95 -2.50
CA ARG A 65 29.35 -8.37 -2.56
C ARG A 65 28.82 -8.72 -3.96
N GLU A 66 29.34 -9.82 -4.52
CA GLU A 66 28.85 -10.35 -5.79
C GLU A 66 27.39 -10.75 -5.67
N PHE A 67 26.60 -10.35 -6.67
CA PHE A 67 25.21 -10.77 -6.85
C PHE A 67 25.20 -12.24 -7.28
N GLY A 68 25.12 -13.18 -6.32
CA GLY A 68 25.34 -14.61 -6.59
C GLY A 68 24.54 -15.56 -5.71
N HIS A 69 24.03 -16.63 -6.35
CA HIS A 69 23.24 -17.77 -5.86
C HIS A 69 21.91 -17.46 -5.12
N ASP A 70 21.92 -16.62 -4.09
CA ASP A 70 20.72 -16.26 -3.32
C ASP A 70 19.68 -15.52 -4.18
N ALA A 71 20.14 -14.69 -5.13
CA ALA A 71 19.29 -13.96 -6.07
C ALA A 71 18.42 -14.86 -6.98
N VAL A 72 18.88 -16.07 -7.29
CA VAL A 72 18.14 -17.06 -8.11
C VAL A 72 17.08 -17.79 -7.29
N GLU A 73 17.28 -17.92 -5.97
CA GLU A 73 16.22 -18.41 -5.07
C GLU A 73 15.25 -17.29 -4.67
N ASP A 74 15.74 -16.07 -4.47
CA ASP A 74 14.92 -14.91 -4.14
C ASP A 74 14.01 -14.49 -5.29
N SER A 75 14.45 -14.61 -6.55
CA SER A 75 13.58 -14.41 -7.71
C SER A 75 12.48 -15.48 -7.83
N LYS A 76 12.60 -16.59 -7.09
CA LYS A 76 11.55 -17.60 -6.96
C LYS A 76 10.62 -17.35 -5.77
N LYS A 77 10.78 -16.29 -4.98
CA LYS A 77 9.85 -15.95 -3.89
C LYS A 77 8.72 -15.09 -4.44
N GLU A 78 7.52 -15.31 -3.90
CA GLU A 78 6.37 -14.46 -4.22
C GLU A 78 6.50 -13.15 -3.45
N VAL A 79 6.34 -12.04 -4.16
CA VAL A 79 6.49 -10.68 -3.64
C VAL A 79 5.32 -9.82 -4.06
N ALA A 80 5.02 -8.81 -3.26
CA ALA A 80 4.01 -7.80 -3.57
C ALA A 80 4.51 -6.42 -3.14
N ILE A 81 4.03 -5.39 -3.83
CA ILE A 81 4.27 -3.98 -3.50
C ILE A 81 3.39 -3.50 -2.33
N SER A 82 2.28 -4.18 -2.08
CA SER A 82 1.34 -3.93 -0.98
C SER A 82 0.64 -5.22 -0.60
N THR A 83 0.30 -5.38 0.69
CA THR A 83 -0.52 -6.51 1.16
C THR A 83 -1.97 -6.42 0.68
N GLN A 84 -2.41 -5.25 0.19
CA GLN A 84 -3.74 -5.07 -0.39
C GLN A 84 -3.79 -5.41 -1.90
N GLN A 85 -2.68 -5.81 -2.51
CA GLN A 85 -2.56 -6.25 -3.90
C GLN A 85 -2.03 -7.68 -3.97
N GLY A 86 -2.36 -8.44 -5.02
CA GLY A 86 -1.85 -9.81 -5.17
C GLY A 86 -0.33 -9.86 -5.42
N THR A 87 0.24 -11.07 -5.37
CA THR A 87 1.69 -11.29 -5.58
C THR A 87 2.06 -11.40 -7.05
N ILE A 88 3.21 -10.84 -7.44
CA ILE A 88 3.64 -10.80 -8.85
C ILE A 88 4.00 -12.21 -9.33
N ASP A 89 3.51 -12.58 -10.52
CA ASP A 89 3.88 -13.85 -11.17
C ASP A 89 5.39 -13.87 -11.46
N LYS A 90 6.08 -14.92 -10.97
CA LYS A 90 7.53 -15.11 -11.10
C LYS A 90 8.01 -15.14 -12.55
N LYS A 91 7.14 -15.48 -13.50
CA LYS A 91 7.47 -15.49 -14.93
C LYS A 91 7.48 -14.09 -15.54
N VAL A 92 6.69 -13.17 -15.00
CA VAL A 92 6.56 -11.78 -15.48
C VAL A 92 7.53 -10.86 -14.73
N SER A 93 7.79 -11.12 -13.45
CA SER A 93 8.67 -10.32 -12.59
C SER A 93 10.05 -9.95 -13.17
N PRO A 94 10.74 -10.79 -13.98
CA PRO A 94 12.01 -10.39 -14.61
C PRO A 94 11.92 -9.20 -15.56
N PHE A 95 10.74 -8.96 -16.16
CA PHE A 95 10.47 -7.88 -17.11
C PHE A 95 9.91 -6.63 -16.44
N LEU A 96 9.51 -6.73 -15.17
CA LEU A 96 8.91 -5.64 -14.41
C LEU A 96 9.97 -4.97 -13.54
N PHE A 97 9.89 -3.65 -13.56
CA PHE A 97 10.63 -2.75 -12.71
C PHE A 97 9.73 -2.34 -11.55
N GLU A 98 10.27 -2.26 -10.33
CA GLU A 98 9.47 -1.86 -9.16
C GLU A 98 8.21 -2.71 -8.92
N GLY A 99 8.21 -3.93 -9.44
CA GLY A 99 7.14 -4.91 -9.27
C GLY A 99 6.07 -4.91 -10.36
N ASP A 100 5.68 -3.76 -10.89
CA ASP A 100 4.52 -3.59 -11.77
C ASP A 100 4.73 -2.56 -12.91
N ILE A 101 5.94 -2.04 -13.08
CA ILE A 101 6.24 -1.11 -14.18
C ILE A 101 6.96 -1.84 -15.30
N PHE A 102 6.34 -1.91 -16.47
CA PHE A 102 7.01 -2.36 -17.69
C PHE A 102 7.71 -1.16 -18.37
N LEU A 103 9.05 -1.15 -18.33
CA LEU A 103 9.83 -0.05 -18.91
C LEU A 103 10.01 -0.21 -20.42
N SER A 104 9.93 0.91 -21.15
CA SER A 104 10.50 0.95 -22.49
C SER A 104 12.03 0.78 -22.42
N ARG A 105 12.62 0.27 -23.51
CA ARG A 105 14.09 0.16 -23.62
C ARG A 105 14.79 1.50 -23.37
N ARG A 106 14.21 2.61 -23.83
CA ARG A 106 14.78 3.95 -23.62
C ARG A 106 14.81 4.31 -22.14
N GLN A 107 13.69 4.16 -21.43
CA GLN A 107 13.62 4.39 -19.98
C GLN A 107 14.62 3.50 -19.23
N ALA A 108 14.69 2.20 -19.55
CA ALA A 108 15.62 1.28 -18.93
C ALA A 108 17.10 1.69 -19.13
N VAL A 109 17.46 2.17 -20.34
CA VAL A 109 18.80 2.67 -20.60
C VAL A 109 19.10 3.94 -19.80
N ASP A 110 18.15 4.87 -19.73
CA ASP A 110 18.35 6.16 -19.06
C ASP A 110 18.50 5.97 -17.54
N ILE A 111 17.67 5.12 -16.92
CA ILE A 111 17.78 4.74 -15.50
C ILE A 111 19.14 4.07 -15.22
N LEU A 112 19.57 3.14 -16.08
CA LEU A 112 20.86 2.46 -15.88
C LEU A 112 22.04 3.44 -15.96
N LYS A 113 21.97 4.44 -16.86
CA LYS A 113 22.97 5.50 -16.95
C LYS A 113 22.96 6.39 -15.70
N ALA A 114 21.78 6.76 -15.19
CA ALA A 114 21.65 7.55 -13.97
C ALA A 114 22.27 6.79 -12.78
N LEU A 115 21.95 5.51 -12.64
CA LEU A 115 22.58 4.63 -11.65
C LEU A 115 24.10 4.55 -11.82
N SER A 116 24.63 4.57 -13.04
CA SER A 116 26.07 4.42 -13.27
C SER A 116 26.92 5.66 -12.93
N LYS A 117 26.31 6.85 -12.75
CA LYS A 117 27.03 8.09 -12.43
C LYS A 117 27.26 8.25 -10.92
N ASP A 118 28.35 8.91 -10.54
CA ASP A 118 28.59 9.37 -9.17
C ASP A 118 27.90 10.73 -8.93
N LYS A 119 27.27 10.86 -7.75
CA LYS A 119 26.25 11.89 -7.44
C LYS A 119 26.71 13.32 -7.74
N THR A 120 26.12 13.94 -8.76
CA THR A 120 26.01 15.42 -8.83
C THR A 120 24.61 15.85 -8.39
N LYS A 121 24.55 16.68 -7.34
CA LYS A 121 23.32 17.35 -6.85
C LYS A 121 22.54 17.99 -8.01
N ARG A 122 21.23 17.72 -8.12
CA ARG A 122 20.24 18.56 -8.82
C ARG A 122 18.79 18.19 -8.47
N LEU A 123 17.87 19.01 -8.96
CA LEU A 123 16.54 19.34 -8.41
C LEU A 123 15.52 18.18 -8.33
N ARG A 124 14.71 18.26 -7.27
CA ARG A 124 13.69 17.35 -6.74
C ARG A 124 12.45 17.24 -7.60
N ARG A 125 11.96 16.01 -7.87
CA ARG A 125 10.97 15.80 -8.91
C ARG A 125 10.09 14.42 -8.69
N SER A 126 8.69 14.32 -8.72
CA SER A 126 7.55 13.27 -8.61
C SER A 126 6.73 12.67 -9.87
N PHE A 127 6.73 13.20 -11.10
CA PHE A 127 5.97 12.81 -12.35
C PHE A 127 6.92 12.51 -13.52
N VAL A 128 6.56 11.75 -14.56
CA VAL A 128 7.49 11.47 -15.67
C VAL A 128 8.15 12.75 -16.25
N SER A 129 9.48 12.86 -16.12
CA SER A 129 10.21 14.07 -16.44
C SER A 129 10.37 14.30 -17.96
N ASP A 130 10.27 13.22 -18.75
CA ASP A 130 10.19 13.30 -20.22
C ASP A 130 8.82 13.79 -20.69
N LYS A 131 8.73 15.07 -21.06
CA LYS A 131 7.53 15.68 -21.66
C LYS A 131 7.06 15.02 -22.96
N THR A 132 7.89 14.21 -23.60
CA THR A 132 7.47 13.42 -24.77
C THR A 132 6.71 12.16 -24.39
N ALA A 133 6.67 11.79 -23.11
CA ALA A 133 5.90 10.67 -22.57
C ALA A 133 4.52 11.08 -22.03
N THR A 134 4.06 12.32 -22.25
CA THR A 134 2.70 12.73 -21.86
C THR A 134 1.68 12.47 -22.96
N TRP A 135 0.44 12.13 -22.63
CA TRP A 135 -0.64 12.03 -23.62
C TRP A 135 -0.98 13.42 -24.19
N LYS A 136 -0.65 13.66 -25.46
CA LYS A 136 -0.78 14.99 -26.10
C LYS A 136 -2.15 15.25 -26.73
N THR A 137 -2.92 14.19 -26.96
CA THR A 137 -4.21 14.24 -27.62
C THR A 137 -5.22 13.54 -26.73
N LEU A 138 -6.31 14.24 -26.47
CA LEU A 138 -7.47 13.73 -25.74
C LEU A 138 -8.67 13.71 -26.70
N PRO A 139 -9.60 12.75 -26.57
CA PRO A 139 -9.60 11.66 -25.59
C PRO A 139 -8.50 10.59 -25.85
N ILE A 140 -8.02 9.96 -24.78
CA ILE A 140 -7.14 8.79 -24.86
C ILE A 140 -7.98 7.60 -25.31
N LYS A 141 -7.66 7.06 -26.50
CA LYS A 141 -8.34 5.88 -27.01
C LYS A 141 -7.98 4.66 -26.17
N TYR A 142 -8.97 3.85 -25.82
CA TYR A 142 -8.76 2.59 -25.15
C TYR A 142 -9.69 1.49 -25.68
N ARG A 143 -9.30 0.23 -25.48
CA ARG A 143 -10.13 -0.93 -25.80
C ARG A 143 -9.94 -2.05 -24.80
N PHE A 144 -10.84 -3.03 -24.84
CA PHE A 144 -10.76 -4.24 -24.02
C PHE A 144 -10.36 -5.43 -24.89
N HIS A 145 -9.34 -6.16 -24.46
CA HIS A 145 -8.99 -7.45 -25.02
C HIS A 145 -10.00 -8.53 -24.61
N GLU A 146 -10.19 -9.56 -25.44
CA GLU A 146 -11.15 -10.65 -25.20
C GLU A 146 -10.88 -11.46 -23.92
N SER A 147 -9.67 -11.34 -23.37
CA SER A 147 -9.27 -11.98 -22.11
C SER A 147 -9.97 -11.40 -20.87
N ILE A 148 -10.54 -10.20 -20.94
CA ILE A 148 -11.15 -9.53 -19.78
C ILE A 148 -12.63 -9.92 -19.67
N ASP A 149 -13.04 -10.34 -18.47
CA ASP A 149 -14.43 -10.63 -18.16
C ASP A 149 -15.27 -9.36 -17.92
N PHE A 150 -16.60 -9.52 -17.97
CA PHE A 150 -17.54 -8.42 -17.84
C PHE A 150 -17.46 -7.67 -16.50
N TYR A 151 -17.21 -8.39 -15.40
CA TYR A 151 -17.09 -7.76 -14.09
C TYR A 151 -15.84 -6.87 -14.02
N THR A 152 -14.70 -7.36 -14.51
CA THR A 152 -13.47 -6.57 -14.60
C THR A 152 -13.65 -5.34 -15.49
N ILE A 153 -14.32 -5.48 -16.65
CA ILE A 153 -14.69 -4.33 -17.51
C ILE A 153 -15.48 -3.27 -16.73
N SER A 154 -16.48 -3.69 -15.93
CA SER A 154 -17.28 -2.76 -15.15
C SER A 154 -16.46 -1.93 -14.15
N GLN A 155 -15.45 -2.56 -13.53
CA GLN A 155 -14.56 -1.89 -12.57
C GLN A 155 -13.57 -0.96 -13.28
N ILE A 156 -13.05 -1.36 -14.45
CA ILE A 156 -12.20 -0.49 -15.26
C ILE A 156 -12.95 0.76 -15.72
N ILE A 157 -14.20 0.61 -16.17
CA ILE A 157 -15.03 1.76 -16.55
C ILE A 157 -15.29 2.67 -15.35
N ALA A 158 -15.50 2.12 -14.15
CA ALA A 158 -15.67 2.93 -12.94
C ALA A 158 -14.39 3.73 -12.62
N ALA A 159 -13.21 3.12 -12.73
CA ALA A 159 -11.93 3.78 -12.52
C ALA A 159 -11.65 4.86 -13.58
N ILE A 160 -11.95 4.60 -14.84
CA ILE A 160 -11.86 5.60 -15.93
C ILE A 160 -12.76 6.79 -15.61
N ARG A 161 -14.02 6.57 -15.24
CA ARG A 161 -14.95 7.65 -14.88
C ARG A 161 -14.45 8.48 -13.71
N PHE A 162 -13.78 7.88 -12.74
CA PHE A 162 -13.17 8.63 -11.64
C PHE A 162 -12.07 9.58 -12.15
N TRP A 163 -11.20 9.10 -13.05
CA TRP A 163 -10.19 9.95 -13.69
C TRP A 163 -10.82 11.08 -14.52
N GLU A 164 -11.85 10.80 -15.32
CA GLU A 164 -12.56 11.80 -16.13
C GLU A 164 -13.29 12.84 -15.26
N ASP A 165 -13.90 12.42 -14.16
CA ASP A 165 -14.59 13.30 -13.23
C ASP A 165 -13.61 14.18 -12.44
N SER A 166 -12.43 13.65 -12.12
CA SER A 166 -11.46 14.33 -11.24
C SER A 166 -10.37 15.10 -12.00
N THR A 167 -10.31 14.97 -13.32
CA THR A 167 -9.28 15.61 -14.14
C THR A 167 -9.85 16.16 -15.46
N CYS A 168 -8.99 16.70 -16.31
CA CYS A 168 -9.33 17.07 -17.69
C CYS A 168 -9.09 15.93 -18.68
N ILE A 169 -8.52 14.81 -18.23
CA ILE A 169 -8.24 13.65 -19.09
C ILE A 169 -9.56 12.98 -19.43
N THR A 170 -9.78 12.76 -20.71
CA THR A 170 -10.96 12.05 -21.23
C THR A 170 -10.54 10.78 -21.96
N PHE A 171 -11.41 9.78 -22.00
CA PHE A 171 -11.16 8.47 -22.59
C PHE A 171 -12.23 8.12 -23.61
N GLU A 172 -11.84 7.44 -24.68
CA GLU A 172 -12.74 7.00 -25.75
C GLU A 172 -12.60 5.49 -25.95
N ASN A 173 -13.69 4.75 -25.73
CA ASN A 173 -13.72 3.31 -26.00
C ASN A 173 -13.83 3.06 -27.51
N VAL A 174 -12.90 2.29 -28.07
CA VAL A 174 -12.90 1.90 -29.48
C VAL A 174 -13.02 0.39 -29.64
N SER A 175 -13.87 -0.05 -30.56
CA SER A 175 -14.13 -1.48 -30.79
C SER A 175 -12.98 -2.17 -31.51
N ASP A 176 -12.37 -1.49 -32.49
CA ASP A 176 -11.25 -2.00 -33.29
C ASP A 176 -9.93 -1.40 -32.83
N ALA A 177 -8.82 -2.08 -33.12
CA ALA A 177 -7.48 -1.55 -32.86
C ALA A 177 -7.25 -0.31 -33.74
N PRO A 178 -7.19 0.91 -33.17
CA PRO A 178 -7.06 2.12 -33.97
C PRO A 178 -5.63 2.27 -34.48
N GLU A 179 -5.47 3.04 -35.56
CA GLU A 179 -4.14 3.56 -35.92
C GLU A 179 -3.71 4.61 -34.87
N GLY A 180 -2.43 4.57 -34.48
CA GLY A 180 -1.83 5.51 -33.52
C GLY A 180 -1.71 4.96 -32.10
N ASP A 181 -1.67 5.88 -31.13
CA ASP A 181 -1.41 5.59 -29.72
C ASP A 181 -2.73 5.28 -28.99
N TYR A 182 -2.80 4.13 -28.31
CA TYR A 182 -3.99 3.72 -27.55
C TYR A 182 -3.65 2.75 -26.41
N ILE A 183 -4.56 2.67 -25.43
CA ILE A 183 -4.48 1.74 -24.30
C ILE A 183 -5.26 0.45 -24.64
N GLU A 184 -4.67 -0.71 -24.38
CA GLU A 184 -5.39 -1.99 -24.40
C GLU A 184 -5.43 -2.58 -23.00
N PHE A 185 -6.61 -2.69 -22.41
CA PHE A 185 -6.76 -3.45 -21.17
C PHE A 185 -6.81 -4.94 -21.50
N PHE A 186 -6.00 -5.74 -20.83
CA PHE A 186 -6.00 -7.19 -20.95
C PHE A 186 -5.85 -7.88 -19.59
N SER A 187 -6.06 -9.19 -19.55
CA SER A 187 -5.81 -10.02 -18.37
C SER A 187 -4.61 -10.91 -18.69
N GLY A 188 -3.48 -10.72 -17.98
CA GLY A 188 -2.24 -11.45 -18.27
C GLY A 188 -2.44 -12.97 -18.28
N GLN A 189 -1.80 -13.68 -19.22
CA GLN A 189 -2.05 -15.09 -19.51
C GLN A 189 -1.41 -16.04 -18.48
N GLY A 190 -2.16 -17.05 -18.09
CA GLY A 190 -1.64 -18.21 -17.36
C GLY A 190 -2.74 -19.09 -16.79
N PRO A 191 -2.44 -20.37 -16.47
CA PRO A 191 -3.46 -21.32 -16.08
C PRO A 191 -4.19 -20.86 -14.81
N LYS A 192 -5.52 -20.99 -14.81
CA LYS A 192 -6.37 -20.93 -13.60
C LYS A 192 -5.93 -22.03 -12.64
N THR A 193 -4.89 -21.76 -11.87
CA THR A 193 -4.46 -22.62 -10.75
C THR A 193 -5.01 -22.03 -9.46
N TYR A 194 -5.13 -22.86 -8.44
CA TYR A 194 -5.72 -22.53 -7.12
C TYR A 194 -5.00 -21.41 -6.34
N ARG A 195 -3.96 -20.77 -6.93
CA ARG A 195 -3.24 -19.61 -6.41
C ARG A 195 -3.35 -18.46 -7.41
N THR A 196 -4.07 -17.41 -7.01
CA THR A 196 -4.30 -16.19 -7.78
C THR A 196 -3.06 -15.31 -7.73
N TYR A 197 -2.23 -15.34 -8.79
CA TYR A 197 -1.10 -14.42 -8.94
C TYR A 197 -1.60 -13.07 -9.48
N SER A 198 -1.11 -11.97 -8.91
CA SER A 198 -1.23 -10.64 -9.48
C SER A 198 -0.43 -10.52 -10.76
N ARG A 199 -1.16 -10.04 -11.77
CA ARG A 199 -0.64 -9.55 -13.04
C ARG A 199 -1.22 -8.15 -13.24
N CYS A 200 -0.99 -7.27 -12.27
CA CYS A 200 -1.29 -5.86 -12.41
C CYS A 200 0.03 -5.19 -12.77
N TYR A 201 0.09 -4.60 -13.96
CA TYR A 201 1.26 -3.86 -14.40
C TYR A 201 0.92 -2.98 -15.60
N SER A 202 1.70 -1.91 -15.76
CA SER A 202 1.50 -0.88 -16.77
C SER A 202 2.82 -0.28 -17.21
N MET A 203 2.83 0.43 -18.34
CA MET A 203 3.95 1.29 -18.72
C MET A 203 3.78 2.68 -18.09
N ILE A 204 4.89 3.38 -17.87
CA ILE A 204 4.84 4.77 -17.40
C ILE A 204 4.72 5.74 -18.57
N GLY A 205 3.66 6.55 -18.54
CA GLY A 205 3.34 7.53 -19.57
C GLY A 205 2.98 6.90 -20.91
N ARG A 206 2.90 7.74 -21.94
CA ARG A 206 2.64 7.36 -23.34
C ARG A 206 3.92 6.88 -24.02
N ASN A 207 3.93 5.61 -24.43
CA ASN A 207 5.07 4.98 -25.13
C ASN A 207 4.86 4.80 -26.64
N GLY A 208 3.63 5.03 -27.13
CA GLY A 208 3.27 5.02 -28.54
C GLY A 208 2.78 3.67 -29.05
N GLY A 209 1.91 3.69 -30.05
CA GLY A 209 1.25 2.49 -30.58
C GLY A 209 0.32 1.82 -29.54
N ARG A 210 0.20 0.49 -29.63
CA ARG A 210 -0.51 -0.33 -28.63
C ARG A 210 0.28 -0.38 -27.33
N GLN A 211 -0.35 0.10 -26.24
CA GLN A 211 0.19 0.05 -24.89
C GLN A 211 -0.78 -0.71 -23.96
N GLY A 212 -0.34 -1.87 -23.48
CA GLY A 212 -1.13 -2.71 -22.60
C GLY A 212 -1.23 -2.16 -21.17
N ILE A 213 -2.36 -2.39 -20.51
CA ILE A 213 -2.52 -2.35 -19.05
C ILE A 213 -3.06 -3.71 -18.61
N SER A 214 -2.29 -4.43 -17.81
CA SER A 214 -2.69 -5.76 -17.33
C SER A 214 -3.53 -5.62 -16.06
N ILE A 215 -4.75 -6.16 -16.08
CA ILE A 215 -5.65 -6.21 -14.92
C ILE A 215 -6.06 -7.68 -14.73
N GLY A 216 -5.25 -8.42 -13.97
CA GLY A 216 -5.56 -9.80 -13.57
C GLY A 216 -6.69 -9.91 -12.54
N GLU A 217 -7.13 -11.14 -12.26
CA GLU A 217 -8.27 -11.43 -11.37
C GLU A 217 -8.09 -10.86 -9.94
N SER A 218 -6.88 -10.93 -9.37
CA SER A 218 -6.59 -10.32 -8.05
C SER A 218 -6.42 -8.80 -8.09
N CYS A 219 -6.44 -8.19 -9.28
CA CYS A 219 -6.27 -6.75 -9.50
C CYS A 219 -7.60 -5.99 -9.53
N VAL A 220 -8.73 -6.70 -9.48
CA VAL A 220 -10.07 -6.11 -9.64
C VAL A 220 -10.51 -5.41 -8.36
N LYS A 221 -9.79 -4.33 -8.03
CA LYS A 221 -10.04 -3.39 -6.94
C LYS A 221 -9.88 -1.98 -7.50
N MET A 222 -10.76 -1.06 -7.12
CA MET A 222 -10.77 0.31 -7.66
C MET A 222 -9.39 0.98 -7.57
N GLY A 223 -8.79 1.05 -6.38
CA GLY A 223 -7.47 1.66 -6.21
C GLY A 223 -6.33 0.98 -6.98
N VAL A 224 -6.41 -0.33 -7.24
CA VAL A 224 -5.40 -1.03 -8.06
C VAL A 224 -5.56 -0.66 -9.53
N ILE A 225 -6.78 -0.63 -10.06
CA ILE A 225 -7.01 -0.24 -11.46
C ILE A 225 -6.64 1.23 -11.68
N GLU A 226 -7.02 2.10 -10.73
CA GLU A 226 -6.65 3.51 -10.74
C GLU A 226 -5.12 3.71 -10.71
N HIS A 227 -4.41 2.89 -9.93
CA HIS A 227 -2.96 2.85 -9.88
C HIS A 227 -2.34 2.51 -11.25
N GLU A 228 -2.79 1.43 -11.90
CA GLU A 228 -2.24 1.05 -13.22
C GLU A 228 -2.53 2.08 -14.32
N ILE A 229 -3.72 2.71 -14.27
CA ILE A 229 -4.04 3.85 -15.16
C ILE A 229 -3.15 5.05 -14.82
N GLY A 230 -2.91 5.32 -13.53
CA GLY A 230 -2.02 6.39 -13.09
C GLY A 230 -0.59 6.23 -13.61
N HIS A 231 -0.05 5.01 -13.65
CA HIS A 231 1.20 4.72 -14.35
C HIS A 231 1.13 5.11 -15.82
N ALA A 232 0.10 4.66 -16.54
CA ALA A 232 -0.08 5.01 -17.96
C ALA A 232 -0.20 6.52 -18.20
N LEU A 233 -0.69 7.28 -17.22
CA LEU A 233 -0.74 8.75 -17.26
C LEU A 233 0.60 9.42 -16.90
N GLY A 234 1.52 8.70 -16.26
CA GLY A 234 2.90 9.16 -15.97
C GLY A 234 3.26 9.26 -14.50
N LEU A 235 2.44 8.72 -13.60
CA LEU A 235 2.76 8.63 -12.17
C LEU A 235 3.78 7.51 -11.93
N TRP A 236 4.77 7.82 -11.09
CA TRP A 236 5.72 6.86 -10.54
C TRP A 236 5.30 6.49 -9.13
N HIS A 237 5.94 5.47 -8.57
CA HIS A 237 5.76 5.16 -7.16
C HIS A 237 6.24 6.28 -6.22
N GLU A 238 5.48 6.52 -5.16
CA GLU A 238 5.70 7.62 -4.23
C GLU A 238 6.99 7.41 -3.41
N GLN A 239 7.32 6.18 -2.98
CA GLN A 239 8.56 5.91 -2.23
C GLN A 239 9.84 6.12 -3.07
N SER A 240 9.71 6.19 -4.39
CA SER A 240 10.83 6.37 -5.30
C SER A 240 11.13 7.84 -5.56
N ARG A 241 10.36 8.76 -4.98
CA ARG A 241 10.59 10.20 -5.08
C ARG A 241 11.95 10.63 -4.48
N PRO A 242 12.59 11.68 -5.02
CA PRO A 242 13.82 12.28 -4.51
C PRO A 242 13.76 12.77 -3.06
N ASP A 243 12.58 13.17 -2.60
CA ASP A 243 12.33 13.66 -1.25
C ASP A 243 11.82 12.58 -0.27
N ALA A 244 11.58 11.34 -0.75
CA ALA A 244 11.00 10.26 0.05
C ALA A 244 11.76 9.96 1.35
N LEU A 245 13.10 9.98 1.35
CA LEU A 245 13.90 9.74 2.56
C LEU A 245 13.72 10.79 3.67
N GLY A 246 13.04 11.90 3.38
CA GLY A 246 12.58 12.88 4.38
C GLY A 246 11.33 12.43 5.16
N TYR A 247 10.61 11.42 4.67
CA TYR A 247 9.34 10.92 5.21
C TYR A 247 9.38 9.44 5.59
N VAL A 248 10.22 8.64 4.93
CA VAL A 248 10.40 7.21 5.21
C VAL A 248 11.88 6.83 5.38
N SER A 249 12.14 5.73 6.08
CA SER A 249 13.41 5.00 6.04
C SER A 249 13.20 3.66 5.32
N ILE A 250 14.24 3.26 4.57
CA ILE A 250 14.26 2.01 3.82
C ILE A 250 15.18 1.02 4.55
N GLU A 251 14.59 -0.04 5.08
CA GLU A 251 15.27 -1.08 5.84
C GLU A 251 15.82 -2.15 4.91
N ARG A 252 16.93 -1.84 4.24
CA ARG A 252 17.54 -2.67 3.19
C ARG A 252 17.85 -4.11 3.62
N ASP A 253 18.11 -4.33 4.90
CA ASP A 253 18.43 -5.65 5.45
C ASP A 253 17.21 -6.61 5.42
N PHE A 254 15.98 -6.10 5.30
CA PHE A 254 14.75 -6.91 5.19
C PHE A 254 14.22 -7.03 3.77
N ILE A 255 14.83 -6.33 2.81
CA ILE A 255 14.42 -6.39 1.40
C ILE A 255 15.08 -7.60 0.76
N LEU A 256 14.32 -8.33 -0.06
CA LEU A 256 14.89 -9.37 -0.91
C LEU A 256 16.04 -8.78 -1.76
N PRO A 257 17.26 -9.33 -1.69
CA PRO A 257 18.44 -8.80 -2.39
C PRO A 257 18.22 -8.45 -3.87
N SER A 258 17.40 -9.24 -4.58
CA SER A 258 17.04 -9.04 -5.99
C SER A 258 16.16 -7.81 -6.27
N TYR A 259 15.59 -7.18 -5.24
CA TYR A 259 14.63 -6.07 -5.33
C TYR A 259 15.14 -4.76 -4.71
N ILE A 260 16.39 -4.71 -4.22
CA ILE A 260 16.92 -3.47 -3.60
C ILE A 260 16.97 -2.29 -4.56
N SER A 261 17.14 -2.55 -5.87
CA SER A 261 17.07 -1.52 -6.91
C SER A 261 15.74 -0.77 -6.91
N ASP A 262 14.67 -1.42 -6.47
CA ASP A 262 13.29 -0.95 -6.57
C ASP A 262 12.93 0.02 -5.45
N PHE A 263 13.83 0.21 -4.48
CA PHE A 263 13.72 1.16 -3.38
C PHE A 263 14.68 2.35 -3.52
N LEU A 264 15.34 2.47 -4.68
CA LEU A 264 16.22 3.59 -4.94
C LEU A 264 15.42 4.82 -5.35
N GLN A 265 15.75 5.97 -4.75
CA GLN A 265 15.20 7.26 -5.16
C GLN A 265 15.62 7.59 -6.59
N ARG A 266 14.74 8.28 -7.32
CA ARG A 266 14.94 8.66 -8.72
C ARG A 266 14.96 10.17 -8.91
N ASP A 267 16.17 10.71 -8.93
CA ASP A 267 16.39 12.15 -9.07
C ASP A 267 16.15 12.67 -10.50
N ASP A 268 16.33 11.82 -11.52
CA ASP A 268 16.33 12.24 -12.93
C ASP A 268 14.98 11.98 -13.64
N GLU A 269 14.27 10.91 -13.27
CA GLU A 269 13.11 10.38 -14.02
C GLU A 269 11.74 10.94 -13.60
N ILE A 270 11.68 11.42 -12.37
CA ILE A 270 10.45 11.78 -11.67
C ILE A 270 10.50 13.33 -11.44
N ASP A 271 9.40 14.18 -11.60
CA ASP A 271 9.03 15.69 -11.46
C ASP A 271 7.88 16.14 -10.50
N THR A 272 8.16 16.90 -9.41
CA THR A 272 7.27 16.92 -8.20
C THR A 272 6.14 17.85 -8.42
N LEU A 273 6.31 18.74 -9.40
CA LEU A 273 5.36 19.78 -9.72
C LEU A 273 5.02 20.65 -8.48
N GLY A 274 5.88 20.63 -7.45
CA GLY A 274 5.64 21.30 -6.17
C GLY A 274 4.62 20.62 -5.26
N ILE A 275 4.15 19.41 -5.59
CA ILE A 275 3.20 18.65 -4.79
C ILE A 275 3.94 18.00 -3.59
N PRO A 276 3.42 18.15 -2.35
CA PRO A 276 3.99 17.50 -1.17
C PRO A 276 4.07 15.98 -1.28
N TYR A 277 4.86 15.37 -0.39
CA TYR A 277 4.94 13.90 -0.28
C TYR A 277 3.67 13.35 0.37
N ASP A 278 3.07 12.33 -0.24
CA ASP A 278 1.80 11.75 0.20
C ASP A 278 1.97 10.32 0.72
N LEU A 279 2.00 10.17 2.05
CA LEU A 279 2.09 8.86 2.70
C LEU A 279 0.84 7.99 2.46
N GLY A 280 -0.29 8.57 2.06
CA GLY A 280 -1.50 7.85 1.69
C GLY A 280 -1.71 7.69 0.18
N SER A 281 -0.73 8.05 -0.66
CA SER A 281 -0.82 7.86 -2.11
C SER A 281 -1.08 6.40 -2.46
N VAL A 282 -1.93 6.16 -3.47
CA VAL A 282 -2.15 4.82 -4.02
C VAL A 282 -0.89 4.28 -4.70
N MET A 283 0.04 5.17 -5.06
CA MET A 283 1.35 4.88 -5.64
C MET A 283 2.42 4.57 -4.58
N HIS A 284 2.08 4.61 -3.29
CA HIS A 284 3.04 4.30 -2.24
C HIS A 284 3.11 2.78 -1.98
N TYR A 285 4.32 2.25 -1.78
CA TYR A 285 4.52 0.88 -1.30
C TYR A 285 3.97 0.64 0.10
N GLY A 286 3.54 -0.59 0.38
CA GLY A 286 3.21 -1.04 1.72
C GLY A 286 4.43 -1.22 2.60
N SER A 287 4.21 -1.27 3.90
CA SER A 287 5.27 -1.38 4.91
C SER A 287 6.14 -2.62 4.76
N THR A 288 5.60 -3.73 4.26
CA THR A 288 6.29 -5.03 4.08
C THR A 288 6.62 -5.36 2.61
N ALA A 289 6.58 -4.36 1.72
CA ALA A 289 6.84 -4.54 0.29
C ALA A 289 8.16 -5.27 0.06
N PHE A 290 8.16 -6.33 -0.75
CA PHE A 290 9.35 -7.15 -1.06
C PHE A 290 10.13 -7.68 0.16
N SER A 291 9.47 -7.82 1.33
CA SER A 291 10.12 -8.36 2.52
C SER A 291 10.54 -9.81 2.32
N VAL A 292 11.74 -10.16 2.80
CA VAL A 292 12.31 -11.51 2.77
C VAL A 292 11.42 -12.57 3.43
N ASP A 293 10.59 -12.17 4.41
CA ASP A 293 9.72 -13.02 5.22
C ASP A 293 8.23 -12.62 5.13
N GLN A 294 7.91 -11.64 4.27
CA GLN A 294 6.57 -11.04 4.10
C GLN A 294 5.98 -10.39 5.38
N LYS A 295 6.75 -10.28 6.47
CA LYS A 295 6.30 -9.76 7.78
C LYS A 295 7.11 -8.56 8.25
N SER A 296 8.41 -8.59 8.03
CA SER A 296 9.35 -7.52 8.36
C SER A 296 9.06 -6.28 7.53
N LYS A 297 9.19 -5.11 8.16
CA LYS A 297 8.96 -3.84 7.48
C LYS A 297 10.19 -3.46 6.67
N THR A 298 10.01 -3.21 5.40
CA THR A 298 11.01 -2.71 4.46
C THR A 298 10.91 -1.19 4.29
N VAL A 299 9.70 -0.64 4.46
CA VAL A 299 9.43 0.80 4.46
C VAL A 299 8.88 1.21 5.81
N VAL A 300 9.64 2.05 6.53
CA VAL A 300 9.27 2.54 7.86
C VAL A 300 9.01 4.04 7.78
N THR A 301 7.86 4.50 8.25
CA THR A 301 7.54 5.92 8.25
C THR A 301 8.32 6.62 9.37
N ARG A 302 8.83 7.83 9.11
CA ARG A 302 9.58 8.60 10.10
C ARG A 302 8.71 9.06 11.26
N ASP A 303 7.46 9.40 10.99
CA ASP A 303 6.43 9.48 12.03
C ASP A 303 5.67 8.16 12.05
N SER A 304 5.77 7.44 13.16
CA SER A 304 5.18 6.11 13.32
C SER A 304 3.66 6.11 13.23
N LEU A 305 2.99 7.26 13.43
CA LEU A 305 1.53 7.36 13.29
C LEU A 305 1.05 7.18 11.85
N TYR A 306 1.91 7.42 10.86
CA TYR A 306 1.59 7.16 9.45
C TYR A 306 1.87 5.73 9.01
N GLN A 307 2.38 4.87 9.89
CA GLN A 307 2.87 3.57 9.48
C GLN A 307 1.77 2.66 8.92
N GLN A 308 0.53 2.82 9.39
CA GLN A 308 -0.65 2.10 8.91
C GLN A 308 -1.34 2.80 7.73
N THR A 309 -0.91 4.01 7.36
CA THR A 309 -1.44 4.80 6.24
C THR A 309 -0.86 4.33 4.91
N ILE A 310 0.44 4.00 4.87
CA ILE A 310 1.15 3.65 3.63
C ILE A 310 0.67 2.32 3.00
N GLY A 311 0.69 2.26 1.66
CA GLY A 311 0.40 1.04 0.90
C GLY A 311 -1.08 0.78 0.62
N GLN A 312 -1.96 1.75 0.87
CA GLN A 312 -3.40 1.59 0.65
C GLN A 312 -3.72 1.35 -0.84
N ARG A 313 -4.79 0.59 -1.11
CA ARG A 313 -5.34 0.31 -2.45
C ARG A 313 -6.85 0.54 -2.51
N GLU A 314 -7.34 1.46 -1.68
CA GLU A 314 -8.74 1.89 -1.65
C GLU A 314 -9.07 2.74 -2.88
N LYS A 315 -8.33 3.84 -3.06
CA LYS A 315 -8.55 4.84 -4.11
C LYS A 315 -7.34 5.78 -4.25
N LEU A 316 -7.32 6.58 -5.30
CA LEU A 316 -6.40 7.71 -5.45
C LEU A 316 -6.54 8.72 -4.30
N SER A 317 -5.40 9.18 -3.79
CA SER A 317 -5.33 10.29 -2.86
C SER A 317 -5.60 11.63 -3.56
N PHE A 318 -5.82 12.68 -2.77
CA PHE A 318 -5.98 14.03 -3.30
C PHE A 318 -4.74 14.48 -4.09
N TYR A 319 -3.53 14.10 -3.65
CA TYR A 319 -2.30 14.49 -4.33
C TYR A 319 -1.96 13.65 -5.55
N ASP A 320 -2.43 12.40 -5.64
CA ASP A 320 -2.33 11.63 -6.89
C ASP A 320 -3.06 12.37 -8.02
N VAL A 321 -4.30 12.80 -7.75
CA VAL A 321 -5.13 13.58 -8.69
C VAL A 321 -4.54 14.97 -8.93
N ALA A 322 -4.08 15.67 -7.89
CA ALA A 322 -3.47 16.99 -8.03
C ALA A 322 -2.21 16.97 -8.90
N THR A 323 -1.43 15.88 -8.83
CA THR A 323 -0.23 15.69 -9.66
C THR A 323 -0.60 15.62 -11.14
N ILE A 324 -1.61 14.80 -11.50
CA ILE A 324 -2.09 14.72 -12.89
C ILE A 324 -2.69 16.05 -13.35
N ASN A 325 -3.50 16.71 -12.53
CA ASN A 325 -4.08 18.00 -12.91
C ASN A 325 -3.03 19.10 -13.09
N THR A 326 -1.97 19.09 -12.28
CA THR A 326 -0.85 20.03 -12.44
C THR A 326 -0.06 19.74 -13.72
N ALA A 327 0.07 18.47 -14.10
CA ALA A 327 0.79 18.05 -15.30
C ALA A 327 0.00 18.31 -16.60
N TYR A 328 -1.30 18.02 -16.61
CA TYR A 328 -2.11 18.00 -17.83
C TYR A 328 -3.12 19.15 -17.93
N CYS A 329 -3.67 19.62 -16.82
CA CYS A 329 -4.90 20.43 -16.80
C CYS A 329 -4.68 21.89 -16.43
N LYS A 330 -3.42 22.37 -16.49
CA LYS A 330 -3.04 23.73 -16.08
C LYS A 330 -3.78 24.84 -16.85
N GLU A 331 -4.22 24.55 -18.07
CA GLU A 331 -4.92 25.49 -18.94
C GLU A 331 -6.44 25.52 -18.68
N GLU A 332 -6.98 24.53 -17.97
CA GLU A 332 -8.41 24.44 -17.67
C GLU A 332 -8.82 25.44 -16.58
N CYS A 333 -10.09 25.86 -16.63
CA CYS A 333 -10.70 26.74 -15.64
C CYS A 333 -10.05 28.12 -15.45
N LYS A 334 -9.15 28.56 -16.34
CA LYS A 334 -8.45 29.85 -16.25
C LYS A 334 -9.35 31.09 -16.24
N SER A 335 -10.52 31.01 -16.90
CA SER A 335 -11.51 32.10 -16.92
C SER A 335 -12.26 32.24 -15.59
N GLU A 336 -12.33 31.16 -14.84
CA GLU A 336 -13.13 31.08 -13.63
C GLU A 336 -12.30 31.51 -12.41
N LYS A 337 -13.00 32.00 -11.37
CA LYS A 337 -12.38 32.52 -10.15
C LYS A 337 -12.95 31.89 -8.89
N THR A 338 -13.51 30.68 -9.01
CA THR A 338 -14.06 29.95 -7.86
C THR A 338 -12.98 29.75 -6.81
N LYS A 339 -13.16 30.36 -5.64
CA LYS A 339 -12.27 30.18 -4.50
C LYS A 339 -12.67 28.91 -3.78
N CYS A 340 -11.78 27.92 -3.80
CA CYS A 340 -11.91 26.70 -3.03
C CYS A 340 -11.30 26.90 -1.63
N GLU A 341 -11.93 26.32 -0.63
CA GLU A 341 -11.48 26.36 0.77
C GLU A 341 -10.64 25.13 1.11
N TYR A 342 -9.93 25.20 2.25
CA TYR A 342 -9.12 24.11 2.83
C TYR A 342 -8.13 23.44 1.85
N GLY A 343 -7.59 24.20 0.91
CA GLY A 343 -6.61 23.70 -0.05
C GLY A 343 -7.21 22.90 -1.21
N GLY A 344 -8.53 22.84 -1.34
CA GLY A 344 -9.18 22.40 -2.57
C GLY A 344 -8.76 23.25 -3.78
N TYR A 345 -8.99 22.74 -4.98
CA TYR A 345 -8.78 23.49 -6.22
C TYR A 345 -9.89 23.20 -7.21
N MET A 346 -10.03 24.06 -8.22
CA MET A 346 -11.13 23.97 -9.18
C MET A 346 -11.07 22.64 -9.94
N ARG A 347 -12.21 21.96 -10.03
CA ARG A 347 -12.34 20.68 -10.73
C ARG A 347 -12.22 20.90 -12.24
N PRO A 348 -11.19 20.37 -12.93
CA PRO A 348 -10.99 20.66 -14.36
C PRO A 348 -12.12 20.17 -15.27
N SER A 349 -12.81 19.09 -14.91
CA SER A 349 -13.99 18.60 -15.64
C SER A 349 -15.23 19.48 -15.45
N LYS A 350 -15.28 20.28 -14.38
CA LYS A 350 -16.42 21.12 -13.99
C LYS A 350 -15.98 22.34 -13.20
N CYS A 351 -15.55 23.37 -13.92
CA CYS A 351 -14.95 24.58 -13.34
C CYS A 351 -15.85 25.40 -12.38
N SER A 352 -17.15 25.09 -12.27
CA SER A 352 -18.02 25.71 -11.27
C SER A 352 -17.83 25.13 -9.86
N GLU A 353 -17.16 23.99 -9.74
CA GLU A 353 -17.02 23.23 -8.49
C GLU A 353 -15.55 22.98 -8.15
N CYS A 354 -15.28 22.71 -6.88
CA CYS A 354 -13.97 22.36 -6.38
C CYS A 354 -13.81 20.84 -6.22
N LEU A 355 -12.59 20.36 -6.51
CA LEU A 355 -12.09 19.10 -5.99
C LEU A 355 -11.65 19.31 -4.55
N CYS A 356 -12.18 18.47 -3.67
CA CYS A 356 -12.01 18.60 -2.24
C CYS A 356 -11.11 17.52 -1.67
N PRO A 357 -10.24 17.87 -0.71
CA PRO A 357 -9.56 16.87 0.09
C PRO A 357 -10.53 15.91 0.76
N ASP A 358 -10.08 14.67 0.96
CA ASP A 358 -10.85 13.66 1.70
C ASP A 358 -11.34 14.19 3.04
N GLY A 359 -12.62 13.94 3.32
CA GLY A 359 -13.34 14.42 4.49
C GLY A 359 -14.02 15.79 4.32
N LEU A 360 -13.80 16.49 3.21
CA LEU A 360 -14.47 17.74 2.85
C LEU A 360 -15.39 17.57 1.63
N GLY A 361 -16.38 18.44 1.52
CA GLY A 361 -17.39 18.44 0.47
C GLY A 361 -18.04 19.82 0.28
N GLY A 362 -19.09 19.87 -0.52
CA GLY A 362 -19.69 21.12 -0.98
C GLY A 362 -18.99 21.69 -2.22
N GLU A 363 -19.61 22.68 -2.86
CA GLU A 363 -19.12 23.24 -4.13
C GLU A 363 -17.75 23.89 -4.01
N LYS A 364 -17.39 24.39 -2.82
CA LYS A 364 -16.13 25.08 -2.53
C LYS A 364 -15.29 24.36 -1.47
N CYS A 365 -15.62 23.10 -1.15
CA CYS A 365 -14.99 22.33 -0.07
C CYS A 365 -15.25 22.92 1.33
N GLU A 366 -16.30 23.73 1.49
CA GLU A 366 -16.62 24.44 2.72
C GLU A 366 -17.38 23.60 3.76
N LYS A 367 -17.85 22.41 3.36
CA LYS A 367 -18.60 21.46 4.19
C LYS A 367 -17.78 20.21 4.47
N ASN A 368 -18.25 19.38 5.39
CA ASN A 368 -17.74 18.02 5.51
C ASN A 368 -18.22 17.17 4.31
N GLU A 369 -17.48 16.12 4.01
CA GLU A 369 -17.88 15.10 3.06
C GLU A 369 -19.15 14.37 3.54
N ASP A 370 -20.08 14.10 2.62
CA ASP A 370 -21.34 13.44 2.93
C ASP A 370 -21.11 11.99 3.37
N ALA A 371 -21.93 11.55 4.33
CA ALA A 371 -21.90 10.17 4.78
C ALA A 371 -22.40 9.21 3.70
N LYS A 372 -21.86 7.99 3.69
CA LYS A 372 -22.30 6.90 2.81
C LYS A 372 -22.69 5.70 3.66
N ASN A 373 -23.87 5.13 3.40
CA ASN A 373 -24.41 3.95 4.07
C ASN A 373 -24.41 4.02 5.62
N ALA A 374 -24.44 5.24 6.17
CA ALA A 374 -24.39 5.49 7.61
C ALA A 374 -25.02 6.85 7.95
N GLU A 375 -25.53 6.98 9.18
CA GLU A 375 -26.04 8.24 9.74
C GLU A 375 -25.00 8.81 10.71
N CYS A 376 -24.10 9.64 10.20
CA CYS A 376 -22.92 10.13 10.94
C CYS A 376 -22.31 11.35 10.26
N GLY A 377 -21.29 11.95 10.89
CA GLY A 377 -20.56 13.09 10.35
C GLY A 377 -21.16 14.45 10.72
N GLY A 378 -20.65 15.49 10.09
CA GLY A 378 -21.12 16.87 10.25
C GLY A 378 -20.03 17.87 10.66
N ILE A 379 -20.42 19.13 10.81
CA ILE A 379 -19.54 20.20 11.28
C ILE A 379 -19.76 20.39 12.78
N LEU A 380 -18.68 20.32 13.57
CA LEU A 380 -18.71 20.50 15.01
C LEU A 380 -17.91 21.74 15.42
N GLU A 381 -18.62 22.79 15.80
CA GLU A 381 -18.03 23.95 16.47
C GLU A 381 -17.69 23.57 17.92
N LEU A 382 -16.43 23.67 18.30
CA LEU A 382 -15.90 23.21 19.58
C LEU A 382 -15.78 24.35 20.60
N SER A 383 -16.03 24.02 21.86
CA SER A 383 -15.67 24.83 23.03
C SER A 383 -14.63 24.08 23.86
N ASP A 384 -14.23 24.61 25.00
CA ASP A 384 -13.38 23.94 26.00
C ASP A 384 -14.03 22.69 26.64
N GLU A 385 -15.33 22.52 26.45
CA GLU A 385 -16.09 21.34 26.87
C GLU A 385 -15.90 20.15 25.91
N TRP A 386 -15.77 18.95 26.49
CA TRP A 386 -15.66 17.70 25.73
C TRP A 386 -16.97 17.34 25.02
N LYS A 387 -16.86 16.98 23.75
CA LYS A 387 -17.93 16.42 22.92
C LYS A 387 -17.53 15.05 22.40
N THR A 388 -18.47 14.12 22.31
CA THR A 388 -18.19 12.74 21.89
C THR A 388 -18.51 12.54 20.41
N ILE A 389 -17.69 11.74 19.73
CA ILE A 389 -17.93 11.22 18.38
C ILE A 389 -17.70 9.71 18.42
N GLU A 390 -18.54 8.95 17.72
CA GLU A 390 -18.44 7.50 17.65
C GLU A 390 -18.72 6.99 16.24
N SER A 391 -18.19 5.80 15.93
CA SER A 391 -18.55 5.09 14.71
C SER A 391 -20.05 4.71 14.71
N PRO A 392 -20.67 4.54 13.53
CA PRO A 392 -22.05 4.07 13.44
C PRO A 392 -22.28 2.80 14.26
N ASN A 393 -23.42 2.73 14.94
CA ASN A 393 -23.85 1.58 15.75
C ASN A 393 -22.87 1.18 16.89
N TYR A 394 -22.00 2.10 17.33
CA TYR A 394 -21.10 1.85 18.45
C TYR A 394 -21.86 1.67 19.79
N PRO A 395 -21.39 0.79 20.71
CA PRO A 395 -20.39 -0.26 20.49
C PRO A 395 -21.01 -1.55 19.89
N ASP A 396 -22.34 -1.66 19.98
CA ASP A 396 -23.12 -2.83 19.62
C ASP A 396 -24.39 -2.39 18.84
N PRO A 397 -24.67 -2.96 17.66
CA PRO A 397 -24.02 -4.09 16.99
C PRO A 397 -22.68 -3.78 16.31
N GLY A 398 -22.15 -2.55 16.42
CA GLY A 398 -20.92 -2.12 15.75
C GLY A 398 -21.14 -1.72 14.29
N TYR A 399 -20.08 -1.18 13.68
CA TYR A 399 -20.15 -0.64 12.32
C TYR A 399 -20.36 -1.76 11.29
N GLU A 400 -20.89 -1.40 10.12
CA GLU A 400 -21.12 -2.30 8.98
C GLU A 400 -20.10 -2.05 7.86
N ALA A 401 -20.02 -2.94 6.88
CA ALA A 401 -19.16 -2.75 5.71
C ALA A 401 -19.67 -1.62 4.78
N ASP A 402 -18.76 -1.06 3.98
CA ASP A 402 -19.02 0.03 3.01
C ASP A 402 -19.63 1.30 3.62
N GLN A 403 -19.26 1.63 4.87
CA GLN A 403 -19.68 2.86 5.54
C GLN A 403 -18.61 3.94 5.44
N LYS A 404 -19.08 5.19 5.42
CA LYS A 404 -18.21 6.36 5.41
C LYS A 404 -18.82 7.50 6.21
N CYS A 405 -18.01 8.10 7.06
CA CYS A 405 -18.36 9.27 7.85
C CYS A 405 -17.22 10.30 7.82
N SER A 406 -17.56 11.58 7.89
CA SER A 406 -16.58 12.65 8.09
C SER A 406 -17.10 13.72 9.05
N TRP A 407 -16.26 14.11 10.01
CA TRP A 407 -16.52 15.20 10.93
C TRP A 407 -15.50 16.32 10.72
N LEU A 408 -15.99 17.53 10.42
CA LEU A 408 -15.18 18.74 10.33
C LEU A 408 -15.22 19.47 11.68
N LEU A 409 -14.12 19.42 12.41
CA LEU A 409 -13.99 19.99 13.74
C LEU A 409 -13.43 21.41 13.66
N LYS A 410 -14.13 22.39 14.24
CA LYS A 410 -13.75 23.81 14.20
C LYS A 410 -13.61 24.37 15.61
N ALA A 411 -12.39 24.74 15.99
CA ALA A 411 -12.10 25.46 17.22
C ALA A 411 -12.19 26.99 16.99
N PRO A 412 -12.40 27.80 18.03
CA PRO A 412 -12.31 29.24 17.92
C PRO A 412 -10.93 29.68 17.42
N LYS A 413 -10.89 30.75 16.64
CA LYS A 413 -9.67 31.28 16.04
C LYS A 413 -8.56 31.47 17.10
N GLY A 414 -7.40 30.89 16.84
CA GLY A 414 -6.23 30.95 17.73
C GLY A 414 -6.14 29.78 18.73
N LYS A 415 -7.20 28.98 18.86
CA LYS A 415 -7.18 27.70 19.59
C LYS A 415 -6.95 26.53 18.63
N ARG A 416 -6.85 25.32 19.18
CA ARG A 416 -6.64 24.05 18.46
C ARG A 416 -7.72 23.05 18.82
N VAL A 417 -7.77 21.96 18.06
CA VAL A 417 -8.63 20.81 18.33
C VAL A 417 -7.81 19.77 19.08
N GLU A 418 -8.31 19.36 20.24
CA GLU A 418 -7.81 18.20 20.99
C GLU A 418 -8.73 17.01 20.77
N ILE A 419 -8.15 15.85 20.52
CA ILE A 419 -8.83 14.58 20.23
C ILE A 419 -8.26 13.50 21.13
N GLU A 420 -9.11 12.75 21.82
CA GLU A 420 -8.72 11.61 22.66
C GLU A 420 -9.57 10.39 22.33
N PHE A 421 -8.92 9.24 22.14
CA PHE A 421 -9.61 7.96 22.00
C PHE A 421 -10.04 7.43 23.36
N ILE A 422 -11.33 7.12 23.50
CA ILE A 422 -11.94 6.66 24.74
C ILE A 422 -12.62 5.31 24.54
N GLU A 423 -12.86 4.59 25.63
CA GLU A 423 -13.60 3.32 25.65
C GLU A 423 -13.04 2.25 24.67
N ASP A 424 -13.92 1.51 24.00
CA ASP A 424 -13.56 0.37 23.15
C ASP A 424 -13.10 0.83 21.77
N PHE A 425 -12.11 0.11 21.23
CA PHE A 425 -11.51 0.38 19.94
C PHE A 425 -11.23 -0.97 19.27
N SER A 426 -11.86 -1.23 18.12
CA SER A 426 -11.64 -2.47 17.37
C SER A 426 -11.96 -2.30 15.90
N PHE A 427 -11.01 -2.69 15.07
CA PHE A 427 -11.12 -2.81 13.62
C PHE A 427 -10.38 -4.05 13.15
N LEU A 428 -10.68 -4.51 11.93
CA LEU A 428 -9.88 -5.52 11.25
C LEU A 428 -8.39 -5.13 11.24
N CYS A 429 -7.54 -6.03 11.73
CA CYS A 429 -6.10 -5.75 11.85
C CYS A 429 -5.31 -6.20 10.62
N THR A 430 -4.73 -5.24 9.92
CA THR A 430 -3.89 -5.44 8.72
C THR A 430 -2.66 -4.53 8.77
N SER A 431 -1.61 -4.83 7.99
CA SER A 431 -0.39 -4.00 7.94
C SER A 431 -0.62 -2.60 7.36
N THR A 432 -1.66 -2.46 6.53
CA THR A 432 -2.21 -1.21 6.00
C THR A 432 -3.69 -1.23 6.27
N CYS A 433 -4.23 -0.23 6.97
CA CYS A 433 -5.62 -0.27 7.39
C CYS A 433 -6.58 -0.30 6.20
N VAL A 434 -7.54 -1.23 6.27
CA VAL A 434 -8.65 -1.35 5.31
C VAL A 434 -9.90 -0.68 5.87
N ASP A 435 -10.24 -1.01 7.11
CA ASP A 435 -11.22 -0.30 7.92
C ASP A 435 -10.44 0.57 8.93
N PHE A 436 -10.80 1.84 9.07
CA PHE A 436 -10.03 2.77 9.89
C PHE A 436 -10.82 3.99 10.35
N VAL A 437 -10.25 4.64 11.37
CA VAL A 437 -10.46 6.05 11.65
C VAL A 437 -9.19 6.82 11.31
N GLU A 438 -9.33 7.89 10.53
CA GLU A 438 -8.26 8.75 10.07
C GLU A 438 -8.36 10.13 10.75
N LEU A 439 -7.23 10.60 11.30
CA LEU A 439 -7.12 11.94 11.88
C LEU A 439 -6.28 12.84 10.97
N LYS A 440 -6.89 13.90 10.43
CA LYS A 440 -6.20 14.97 9.69
C LYS A 440 -6.07 16.19 10.60
N ILE A 441 -4.91 16.31 11.24
CA ILE A 441 -4.64 17.31 12.28
C ILE A 441 -3.45 18.24 11.92
N SER A 442 -2.89 18.11 10.72
CA SER A 442 -1.86 19.02 10.19
C SER A 442 -2.47 20.35 9.75
N ASP A 443 -1.62 21.35 9.56
CA ASP A 443 -1.92 22.59 8.85
C ASP A 443 -2.35 22.37 7.38
N ASP A 444 -1.88 21.29 6.75
CA ASP A 444 -2.28 20.86 5.41
C ASP A 444 -3.29 19.71 5.44
N LEU A 445 -4.58 20.06 5.35
CA LEU A 445 -5.68 19.09 5.34
C LEU A 445 -5.81 18.32 4.01
N ARG A 446 -4.96 18.59 3.01
CA ARG A 446 -4.98 17.88 1.72
C ARG A 446 -4.36 16.50 1.82
N ASN A 447 -3.26 16.38 2.58
CA ASN A 447 -2.53 15.12 2.76
C ASN A 447 -3.37 14.08 3.52
N THR A 448 -3.19 12.80 3.23
CA THR A 448 -3.81 11.74 4.04
C THR A 448 -3.31 11.82 5.48
N GLY A 449 -4.21 11.59 6.43
CA GLY A 449 -3.96 11.67 7.87
C GLY A 449 -3.41 10.38 8.49
N PHE A 450 -3.36 10.38 9.82
CA PHE A 450 -3.01 9.20 10.60
C PHE A 450 -4.16 8.20 10.58
N ARG A 451 -3.96 7.02 10.00
CA ARG A 451 -4.95 5.95 10.03
C ARG A 451 -4.72 5.05 11.23
N PHE A 452 -5.77 4.80 11.99
CA PHE A 452 -5.78 3.89 13.12
C PHE A 452 -6.76 2.74 12.85
N CYS A 453 -6.27 1.52 13.04
CA CYS A 453 -7.04 0.27 13.01
C CYS A 453 -6.39 -0.75 13.95
N CYS A 454 -6.83 -2.02 13.90
CA CYS A 454 -6.55 -3.05 14.91
C CYS A 454 -7.24 -2.75 16.26
N TYR A 455 -6.71 -3.30 17.35
CA TYR A 455 -7.31 -3.32 18.68
C TYR A 455 -6.60 -2.40 19.69
N ASP A 456 -5.43 -1.89 19.30
CA ASP A 456 -4.61 -1.06 20.18
C ASP A 456 -5.11 0.39 20.11
N LYS A 457 -5.96 0.75 21.06
CA LYS A 457 -6.44 2.12 21.24
C LYS A 457 -5.25 3.05 21.51
N PRO A 458 -5.14 4.20 20.83
CA PRO A 458 -4.17 5.22 21.21
C PRO A 458 -4.38 5.68 22.67
N GLU A 459 -3.30 5.77 23.44
CA GLU A 459 -3.31 6.20 24.85
C GLU A 459 -3.02 7.70 25.04
N ILE A 460 -2.59 8.39 23.98
CA ILE A 460 -2.26 9.82 24.01
C ILE A 460 -3.42 10.66 23.47
N SER A 461 -3.50 11.92 23.90
CA SER A 461 -4.31 12.93 23.21
C SER A 461 -3.55 13.51 22.02
N PHE A 462 -4.31 13.91 20.99
CA PHE A 462 -3.81 14.48 19.76
C PHE A 462 -4.29 15.92 19.64
N VAL A 463 -3.35 16.86 19.43
CA VAL A 463 -3.66 18.28 19.27
C VAL A 463 -3.31 18.73 17.86
N SER A 464 -4.27 19.35 17.16
CA SER A 464 -4.10 19.84 15.80
C SER A 464 -3.16 21.05 15.69
N GLN A 465 -2.51 21.20 14.54
CA GLN A 465 -1.60 22.32 14.28
C GLN A 465 -2.34 23.65 14.09
N ILE A 466 -3.56 23.59 13.53
CA ILE A 466 -4.44 24.72 13.26
C ILE A 466 -5.76 24.57 14.02
N ASP A 467 -6.65 25.55 13.88
CA ASP A 467 -7.98 25.59 14.52
C ASP A 467 -9.01 24.62 13.89
N THR A 468 -8.60 23.87 12.87
CA THR A 468 -9.46 22.90 12.17
C THR A 468 -8.83 21.52 12.18
N ALA A 469 -9.65 20.49 12.35
CA ALA A 469 -9.25 19.09 12.18
C ALA A 469 -10.36 18.30 11.49
N ILE A 470 -10.00 17.18 10.86
CA ILE A 470 -10.97 16.27 10.24
C ILE A 470 -10.80 14.88 10.83
N VAL A 471 -11.93 14.27 11.21
CA VAL A 471 -12.01 12.85 11.56
C VAL A 471 -12.76 12.15 10.45
N ILE A 472 -12.17 11.12 9.86
CA ILE A 472 -12.80 10.33 8.80
C ILE A 472 -12.91 8.89 9.29
N PHE A 473 -14.06 8.28 9.14
CA PHE A 473 -14.24 6.84 9.36
C PHE A 473 -14.61 6.17 8.05
N ARG A 474 -13.96 5.05 7.75
CA ARG A 474 -14.26 4.21 6.60
C ARG A 474 -14.21 2.73 6.96
N SER A 475 -15.18 1.98 6.45
CA SER A 475 -15.19 0.52 6.47
C SER A 475 -15.41 -0.01 5.05
N GLN A 476 -14.75 -1.11 4.70
CA GLN A 476 -14.84 -1.74 3.38
C GLN A 476 -15.27 -3.19 3.45
N LEU A 477 -14.71 -3.97 4.38
CA LEU A 477 -14.79 -5.44 4.30
C LEU A 477 -15.49 -6.10 5.47
N SER A 478 -15.58 -5.45 6.62
CA SER A 478 -16.00 -6.10 7.87
C SER A 478 -16.98 -5.27 8.69
N ALA A 479 -17.51 -5.94 9.71
CA ALA A 479 -18.22 -5.32 10.81
C ALA A 479 -17.43 -5.58 12.09
N ASP A 480 -17.17 -4.53 12.88
CA ASP A 480 -16.48 -4.63 14.17
C ASP A 480 -16.99 -3.55 15.14
N ILE A 481 -16.42 -3.44 16.33
CA ILE A 481 -16.87 -2.50 17.37
C ILE A 481 -16.72 -1.04 16.92
N GLY A 482 -15.64 -0.71 16.21
CA GLY A 482 -15.33 0.64 15.77
C GLY A 482 -14.60 1.45 16.82
N PHE A 483 -14.99 2.70 17.02
CA PHE A 483 -14.29 3.63 17.91
C PHE A 483 -15.24 4.61 18.59
N LYS A 484 -14.76 5.14 19.72
CA LYS A 484 -15.31 6.34 20.35
C LYS A 484 -14.17 7.30 20.69
N ILE A 485 -14.37 8.57 20.40
CA ILE A 485 -13.44 9.65 20.73
C ILE A 485 -14.19 10.77 21.45
N GLN A 486 -13.45 11.56 22.21
CA GLN A 486 -13.89 12.87 22.66
C GLN A 486 -13.02 13.97 22.05
N VAL A 487 -13.64 15.11 21.76
CA VAL A 487 -13.03 16.26 21.11
C VAL A 487 -13.37 17.56 21.84
N ARG A 488 -12.43 18.50 21.89
CA ARG A 488 -12.65 19.86 22.44
C ARG A 488 -11.72 20.88 21.80
N SER A 489 -11.97 22.15 22.07
CA SER A 489 -11.03 23.23 21.83
C SER A 489 -10.00 23.30 22.94
N THR A 490 -8.73 23.50 22.59
CA THR A 490 -7.61 23.58 23.54
C THR A 490 -6.65 24.71 23.17
N GLU A 491 -5.94 25.22 24.17
CA GLU A 491 -4.79 26.13 23.98
C GLU A 491 -3.45 25.37 24.04
N SER A 492 -3.51 24.06 24.26
CA SER A 492 -2.32 23.21 24.27
C SER A 492 -1.58 23.32 22.95
N GLU A 493 -0.25 23.25 23.04
CA GLU A 493 0.59 23.21 21.85
C GLU A 493 0.24 21.99 20.99
N PRO A 494 0.35 22.10 19.65
CA PRO A 494 0.16 20.95 18.80
C PRO A 494 1.20 19.91 19.16
N ARG A 495 0.92 18.64 18.83
CA ARG A 495 1.97 17.64 18.86
C ARG A 495 3.09 18.14 17.95
N THR A 496 4.23 18.51 18.54
CA THR A 496 5.47 18.55 17.79
C THR A 496 5.66 17.10 17.39
N THR A 497 5.43 16.80 16.11
CA THR A 497 6.07 15.64 15.51
C THR A 497 7.50 15.70 16.02
N ILE A 498 7.94 14.66 16.73
CA ILE A 498 9.36 14.53 17.00
C ILE A 498 9.93 14.38 15.59
N ALA A 499 10.28 15.51 14.97
CA ALA A 499 11.11 15.52 13.80
C ALA A 499 12.24 14.59 14.20
N PRO A 500 12.45 13.47 13.48
CA PRO A 500 13.47 12.53 13.87
C PRO A 500 14.73 13.36 14.00
N THR A 501 15.26 13.43 15.24
CA THR A 501 16.59 13.98 15.47
C THR A 501 17.44 13.29 14.41
N ILE A 502 17.98 14.06 13.47
CA ILE A 502 18.93 13.52 12.52
C ILE A 502 20.15 13.18 13.37
N ILE A 503 20.14 12.00 13.98
CA ILE A 503 21.34 11.35 14.45
C ILE A 503 22.02 10.96 13.16
N THR A 504 22.80 11.91 12.64
CA THR A 504 23.87 11.60 11.72
C THR A 504 24.83 10.75 12.55
N THR A 505 24.60 9.43 12.61
CA THR A 505 25.67 8.50 12.95
C THR A 505 26.63 8.53 11.78
N THR A 506 27.47 9.56 11.75
CA THR A 506 28.80 9.51 11.13
C THR A 506 29.67 8.60 11.99
N MET A 507 29.27 7.33 12.15
CA MET A 507 30.26 6.31 12.46
C MET A 507 30.82 5.88 11.12
N ALA A 508 32.04 6.33 10.83
CA ALA A 508 32.86 5.71 9.81
C ALA A 508 32.86 4.20 10.04
N PRO A 509 32.67 3.36 8.99
CA PRO A 509 32.75 1.93 9.15
C PRO A 509 34.19 1.57 9.52
N ILE A 510 34.44 1.37 10.82
CA ILE A 510 35.67 0.75 11.29
C ILE A 510 35.44 -0.75 11.12
N THR A 511 35.73 -1.27 9.94
CA THR A 511 35.93 -2.71 9.76
C THR A 511 37.20 -3.09 10.52
N VAL A 512 37.04 -3.72 11.68
CA VAL A 512 38.17 -4.26 12.44
C VAL A 512 38.55 -5.60 11.81
N ASP A 513 39.84 -5.82 11.55
CA ASP A 513 40.38 -7.01 10.85
C ASP A 513 40.41 -8.27 11.75
N THR A 514 39.61 -8.30 12.80
CA THR A 514 39.44 -9.43 13.72
C THR A 514 38.19 -10.24 13.35
N PRO A 515 38.24 -11.58 13.34
CA PRO A 515 37.08 -12.43 13.03
C PRO A 515 36.00 -12.32 14.11
N ASN A 516 34.72 -12.28 13.69
CA ASN A 516 33.54 -12.41 14.54
C ASN A 516 33.33 -11.35 15.65
N VAL A 517 33.51 -10.07 15.35
CA VAL A 517 33.17 -8.97 16.26
C VAL A 517 31.75 -8.49 16.00
N TRP A 518 30.87 -8.69 16.97
CA TRP A 518 29.54 -8.11 16.99
C TRP A 518 29.55 -6.76 17.71
N ALA A 519 28.71 -5.82 17.27
CA ALA A 519 28.28 -4.72 18.12
C ALA A 519 27.40 -5.25 19.27
N ASP A 520 27.19 -4.43 20.29
CA ASP A 520 26.16 -4.69 21.28
C ASP A 520 24.79 -4.82 20.61
N TRP A 521 23.90 -5.59 21.23
CA TRP A 521 22.51 -5.65 20.81
C TRP A 521 21.88 -4.27 20.92
N GLY A 522 21.18 -3.86 19.87
CA GLY A 522 20.30 -2.70 19.92
C GLY A 522 19.12 -2.93 20.87
N GLU A 523 18.38 -1.86 21.10
CA GLU A 523 17.13 -1.92 21.86
C GLU A 523 16.13 -2.87 21.21
N TRP A 524 15.27 -3.46 22.03
CA TRP A 524 14.15 -4.25 21.54
C TRP A 524 13.15 -3.37 20.79
N SER A 525 12.66 -3.84 19.65
CA SER A 525 11.53 -3.24 18.96
C SER A 525 10.30 -3.21 19.88
N MET A 526 9.36 -2.31 19.56
CA MET A 526 8.01 -2.41 20.13
C MET A 526 7.46 -3.81 19.86
N CYS A 527 6.71 -4.32 20.83
CA CYS A 527 6.14 -5.64 20.77
C CYS A 527 5.02 -5.66 19.72
N SER A 528 4.96 -6.70 18.87
CA SER A 528 3.95 -6.81 17.81
C SER A 528 2.51 -6.98 18.31
N ARG A 529 2.32 -7.21 19.61
CA ARG A 529 1.02 -7.28 20.29
C ARG A 529 1.16 -6.71 21.69
N THR A 530 0.11 -6.11 22.24
CA THR A 530 0.09 -5.55 23.60
C THR A 530 -0.15 -6.58 24.72
N CYS A 531 -0.58 -7.80 24.38
CA CYS A 531 -0.83 -8.91 25.31
C CYS A 531 -0.79 -10.29 24.60
N GLY A 532 -1.00 -11.36 25.36
CA GLY A 532 -1.27 -12.71 24.87
C GLY A 532 -0.05 -13.59 24.68
N GLY A 533 1.16 -13.12 25.04
CA GLY A 533 2.38 -13.92 24.96
C GLY A 533 2.75 -14.41 23.56
N CYS A 534 2.20 -13.81 22.52
CA CYS A 534 2.57 -13.98 21.11
C CYS A 534 3.00 -12.67 20.47
N GLY A 535 3.15 -11.62 21.27
CA GLY A 535 3.88 -10.47 20.83
C GLY A 535 5.30 -10.90 20.51
N ILE A 536 5.78 -10.54 19.33
CA ILE A 536 7.16 -10.74 18.90
C ILE A 536 7.81 -9.38 18.92
N ARG A 537 8.91 -9.28 19.65
CA ARG A 537 9.85 -8.16 19.54
C ARG A 537 11.12 -8.70 18.96
N SER A 538 11.84 -7.86 18.24
CA SER A 538 13.14 -8.22 17.73
C SER A 538 14.15 -7.15 18.11
N ARG A 539 15.39 -7.58 18.34
CA ARG A 539 16.53 -6.69 18.44
C ARG A 539 17.62 -7.19 17.52
N VAL A 540 18.42 -6.27 17.04
CA VAL A 540 19.49 -6.56 16.08
C VAL A 540 20.81 -6.06 16.61
N ARG A 541 21.89 -6.74 16.24
CA ARG A 541 23.27 -6.26 16.44
C ARG A 541 23.97 -6.23 15.11
N SER A 542 24.87 -5.28 14.91
CA SER A 542 25.61 -5.15 13.66
C SER A 542 26.91 -5.94 13.72
N CYS A 543 27.22 -6.71 12.67
CA CYS A 543 28.53 -7.34 12.54
C CYS A 543 29.56 -6.26 12.20
N ARG A 544 30.63 -6.13 13.00
CA ARG A 544 31.74 -5.19 12.80
C ARG A 544 32.92 -5.83 12.05
N SER A 545 32.81 -7.09 11.68
CA SER A 545 33.83 -7.89 10.98
C SER A 545 33.39 -8.30 9.57
N LYS A 546 34.32 -8.81 8.75
CA LYS A 546 34.02 -9.37 7.41
C LYS A 546 33.08 -10.58 7.47
N LYS A 547 33.17 -11.38 8.54
CA LYS A 547 32.32 -12.55 8.82
C LYS A 547 32.06 -12.62 10.32
N CYS A 548 30.79 -12.76 10.70
CA CYS A 548 30.39 -13.05 12.07
C CYS A 548 29.59 -14.36 12.12
N GLU A 549 29.81 -15.15 13.16
CA GLU A 549 29.11 -16.39 13.44
C GLU A 549 28.11 -16.15 14.59
N GLY A 550 26.92 -16.76 14.47
CA GLY A 550 25.79 -16.53 15.38
C GLY A 550 24.72 -15.62 14.80
N ARG A 551 23.62 -15.45 15.54
CA ARG A 551 22.45 -14.72 15.06
C ARG A 551 22.69 -13.20 15.10
N ARG A 552 22.36 -12.53 13.98
CA ARG A 552 22.39 -11.06 13.82
C ARG A 552 21.13 -10.39 14.40
N GLN A 553 20.05 -11.16 14.45
CA GLN A 553 18.76 -10.77 15.00
C GLN A 553 18.35 -11.80 16.03
N GLU A 554 17.82 -11.29 17.14
CA GLU A 554 17.20 -12.08 18.18
C GLU A 554 15.72 -11.72 18.19
N PHE A 555 14.88 -12.74 18.18
CA PHE A 555 13.46 -12.61 18.41
C PHE A 555 13.18 -13.01 19.84
N GLY A 556 12.38 -12.20 20.53
CA GLY A 556 11.90 -12.48 21.85
C GLY A 556 10.39 -12.44 21.85
N THR A 557 9.78 -13.37 22.58
CA THR A 557 8.38 -13.22 22.95
C THR A 557 8.26 -12.04 23.93
N CYS A 558 7.22 -11.25 23.77
CA CYS A 558 6.91 -10.10 24.60
C CYS A 558 5.42 -9.99 24.88
N ASN A 559 5.10 -9.15 25.85
CA ASN A 559 3.75 -8.93 26.32
C ASN A 559 3.05 -10.24 26.72
N LEU A 560 3.72 -10.95 27.63
CA LEU A 560 3.29 -12.19 28.26
C LEU A 560 2.09 -12.00 29.19
N LYS A 561 1.54 -10.80 29.35
CA LYS A 561 0.29 -10.63 30.08
C LYS A 561 -0.83 -11.27 29.27
N ALA A 562 -1.67 -12.10 29.89
CA ALA A 562 -2.82 -12.69 29.22
C ALA A 562 -3.74 -11.57 28.68
N CYS A 563 -4.17 -11.69 27.43
CA CYS A 563 -5.09 -10.74 26.85
C CYS A 563 -6.41 -10.73 27.62
N PRO A 564 -7.05 -9.56 27.78
CA PRO A 564 -8.47 -9.51 28.11
C PRO A 564 -9.23 -10.41 27.15
N VAL A 565 -10.31 -11.06 27.62
CA VAL A 565 -11.22 -11.83 26.76
C VAL A 565 -11.51 -10.99 25.53
N ASP A 566 -11.33 -11.57 24.34
CA ASP A 566 -11.56 -10.90 23.07
C ASP A 566 -12.95 -10.24 23.10
N LYS A 567 -12.99 -8.90 23.01
CA LYS A 567 -14.23 -8.12 23.05
C LYS A 567 -15.14 -8.50 21.87
N HIS A 568 -14.55 -8.96 20.75
CA HIS A 568 -15.26 -9.53 19.61
C HIS A 568 -15.94 -10.86 19.97
N CYS A 569 -15.29 -11.73 20.76
CA CYS A 569 -15.90 -12.95 21.27
C CYS A 569 -17.00 -12.68 22.32
N ALA A 570 -16.82 -11.68 23.19
CA ALA A 570 -17.86 -11.27 24.14
C ALA A 570 -19.15 -10.81 23.41
N LYS A 571 -19.00 -10.12 22.27
CA LYS A 571 -20.08 -9.70 21.38
C LYS A 571 -20.71 -10.86 20.60
N LEU A 572 -19.92 -11.78 20.04
CA LEU A 572 -20.41 -13.02 19.42
C LEU A 572 -21.20 -13.90 20.40
N LEU A 573 -20.72 -14.02 21.65
CA LEU A 573 -21.41 -14.72 22.74
C LEU A 573 -22.65 -13.97 23.25
N SER A 574 -22.75 -12.65 23.06
CA SER A 574 -23.93 -11.85 23.35
C SER A 574 -25.01 -12.04 22.27
N ASN A 575 -24.61 -11.96 20.99
CA ASN A 575 -25.51 -12.07 19.83
C ASN A 575 -26.10 -13.47 19.64
N ASN A 576 -25.40 -14.54 20.06
CA ASN A 576 -25.89 -15.91 19.99
C ASN A 576 -26.72 -16.34 21.21
N ARG A 577 -27.22 -15.39 22.03
CA ARG A 577 -28.14 -15.69 23.13
C ARG A 577 -29.60 -15.46 22.72
N LEU A 578 -30.45 -16.39 23.12
CA LEU A 578 -31.90 -16.21 23.13
C LEU A 578 -32.26 -15.12 24.16
N CYS A 579 -32.71 -13.98 23.64
CA CYS A 579 -33.17 -12.84 24.41
C CYS A 579 -34.69 -12.74 24.38
N ASN A 580 -35.30 -12.45 25.54
CA ASN A 580 -36.72 -12.09 25.61
C ASN A 580 -36.83 -10.71 26.27
N GLY A 581 -36.83 -9.66 25.45
CA GLY A 581 -36.63 -8.28 25.91
C GLY A 581 -35.19 -8.02 26.36
N LYS A 582 -34.99 -7.34 27.50
CA LYS A 582 -33.66 -6.96 28.03
C LYS A 582 -32.89 -8.08 28.75
N VAL A 583 -33.42 -9.30 28.80
CA VAL A 583 -32.82 -10.41 29.55
C VAL A 583 -32.59 -11.60 28.61
N CYS A 584 -31.32 -11.98 28.45
CA CYS A 584 -30.90 -13.09 27.60
C CYS A 584 -30.47 -14.27 28.48
N THR A 585 -31.00 -15.47 28.22
CA THR A 585 -30.92 -16.58 29.19
C THR A 585 -30.25 -17.86 28.70
N LYS A 586 -30.12 -18.10 27.38
CA LYS A 586 -29.43 -19.30 26.84
C LYS A 586 -28.74 -19.05 25.50
N ASN A 587 -27.56 -19.63 25.32
CA ASN A 587 -26.88 -19.69 24.01
C ASN A 587 -27.64 -20.65 23.07
N ASP A 588 -27.88 -20.23 21.83
CA ASP A 588 -28.52 -21.06 20.78
C ASP A 588 -27.51 -22.02 20.11
N ILE A 589 -26.22 -21.70 20.15
CA ILE A 589 -25.14 -22.50 19.55
C ILE A 589 -23.92 -22.47 20.48
N ALA A 590 -23.33 -23.63 20.77
CA ALA A 590 -22.01 -23.71 21.39
C ALA A 590 -20.95 -23.30 20.35
N ILE A 591 -20.49 -22.05 20.40
CA ILE A 591 -19.42 -21.56 19.53
C ILE A 591 -18.11 -22.21 19.99
N SER A 592 -17.74 -23.33 19.37
CA SER A 592 -16.49 -24.07 19.68
C SER A 592 -15.20 -23.26 19.51
N SER A 593 -15.25 -22.07 18.90
CA SER A 593 -14.09 -21.19 18.66
C SER A 593 -13.91 -20.07 19.69
N CYS A 594 -14.80 -19.92 20.67
CA CYS A 594 -14.70 -18.87 21.70
C CYS A 594 -13.98 -19.32 22.98
N ASP A 595 -13.54 -20.58 23.07
CA ASP A 595 -12.99 -21.19 24.27
C ASP A 595 -11.44 -21.37 24.26
N ALA A 596 -10.66 -20.56 23.51
CA ALA A 596 -9.18 -20.56 23.64
C ALA A 596 -8.45 -19.41 22.89
N PRO A 597 -7.29 -18.91 23.40
CA PRO A 597 -6.96 -18.63 24.79
C PRO A 597 -6.55 -17.15 25.00
N GLN A 598 -6.59 -16.69 26.25
CA GLN A 598 -6.00 -15.41 26.67
C GLN A 598 -4.48 -15.34 26.40
N CYS A 599 -3.87 -16.45 25.97
CA CYS A 599 -2.49 -16.62 25.59
C CYS A 599 -2.41 -17.40 24.29
N CYS A 600 -1.56 -17.00 23.35
CA CYS A 600 -1.37 -17.74 22.11
C CYS A 600 -0.58 -19.04 22.36
N PRO A 601 -0.89 -20.15 21.67
CA PRO A 601 -0.05 -21.35 21.69
C PRO A 601 1.41 -21.01 21.34
N PRO A 602 2.42 -21.57 22.03
CA PRO A 602 2.36 -22.64 23.03
C PRO A 602 2.10 -22.17 24.47
N PHE A 603 1.78 -20.90 24.70
CA PHE A 603 1.59 -20.35 26.04
C PHE A 603 0.17 -20.61 26.57
N VAL A 604 0.09 -20.99 27.83
CA VAL A 604 -1.15 -21.15 28.59
C VAL A 604 -1.29 -20.01 29.60
N ASN A 605 -2.53 -19.58 29.86
CA ASN A 605 -2.76 -18.56 30.89
C ASN A 605 -2.67 -19.19 32.28
N VAL A 606 -1.66 -18.77 33.05
CA VAL A 606 -1.47 -19.09 34.46
C VAL A 606 -1.53 -17.77 35.22
N ASP A 607 -2.57 -17.58 36.04
CA ASP A 607 -2.77 -16.40 36.89
C ASP A 607 -2.68 -15.03 36.17
N GLY A 608 -3.20 -14.94 34.95
CA GLY A 608 -3.20 -13.70 34.15
C GLY A 608 -1.92 -13.46 33.35
N MET A 609 -1.02 -14.45 33.31
CA MET A 609 0.24 -14.43 32.57
C MET A 609 0.36 -15.65 31.66
N CYS A 610 0.87 -15.44 30.46
CA CYS A 610 1.13 -16.45 29.44
C CYS A 610 2.47 -17.13 29.71
N GLN A 611 2.41 -18.40 30.08
CA GLN A 611 3.56 -19.24 30.42
C GLN A 611 3.61 -20.45 29.49
N SER A 612 4.81 -20.82 29.03
CA SER A 612 5.02 -22.03 28.22
C SER A 612 5.47 -23.18 29.12
N ASP A 613 4.99 -24.40 28.89
CA ASP A 613 5.30 -25.61 29.67
C ASP A 613 6.76 -26.14 29.53
N GLN A 614 7.76 -25.27 29.49
CA GLN A 614 9.18 -25.68 29.41
C GLN A 614 10.03 -25.05 30.51
N GLU A 615 9.83 -25.52 31.74
CA GLU A 615 10.97 -25.83 32.61
C GLU A 615 11.42 -27.27 32.30
N SER A 616 12.31 -27.41 31.32
CA SER A 616 13.37 -28.43 31.19
C SER A 616 13.63 -28.87 29.74
N GLN A 617 14.92 -28.83 29.40
CA GLN A 617 15.62 -29.43 28.26
C GLN A 617 15.84 -28.58 27.00
N HIS A 618 17.15 -28.42 26.77
CA HIS A 618 17.86 -27.77 25.69
C HIS A 618 17.65 -28.40 24.31
N ASP A 619 17.82 -27.53 23.31
CA ASP A 619 18.41 -27.71 21.97
C ASP A 619 17.78 -28.69 20.96
N GLU A 620 17.65 -28.16 19.73
CA GLU A 620 17.35 -28.82 18.45
C GLU A 620 15.95 -29.45 18.28
N LEU A 621 15.08 -28.75 17.53
CA LEU A 621 14.23 -29.27 16.43
C LEU A 621 13.06 -28.32 16.20
N TRP A 622 13.18 -27.36 15.27
CA TRP A 622 12.01 -26.83 14.51
C TRP A 622 12.49 -26.25 13.17
N LEU A 623 12.81 -27.16 12.24
CA LEU A 623 12.80 -26.92 10.79
C LEU A 623 12.05 -28.08 10.14
N SER A 624 10.72 -28.02 10.20
CA SER A 624 9.82 -28.71 9.28
C SER A 624 8.39 -28.25 9.55
N ILE A 625 7.91 -27.27 8.77
CA ILE A 625 6.57 -27.16 8.15
C ILE A 625 6.59 -25.89 7.29
#